data_AF-A0A537ZEA4-F1
#
_entry.id   AF-A0A537ZEA4-F1
#
_cell.length_a   1.000
_cell.length_b   1.000
_cell.length_c   1.000
_cell.angle_alpha   90.00
_cell.angle_beta   90.00
_cell.angle_gamma   90.00
#
_symmetry.space_group_name_H-M   'P 1'
#
loop_
_entity.id
_entity.type
_entity.pdbx_description
1 polymer ?
#
loop_
_entity_poly.entity_id
_entity_poly.type
_entity_poly.pdbx_seq_one_letter_code
_entity_poly.pdbx_strand_id
1 'polypeptide(L)'
;MVMQENRSFDQYFGTFPNADGLPRDVRGRFTTCVPDPRTGHCQRPFHDPADTNAGGPHYHESAVMDIDHGRMDGFIRSVEQSQDLDTDKTSCLVAGNSPSCVDVMGYKTGADIPNYWSYARHFVLQDRMFEPSDTWSLPAHLFMVSAWSARCADSARPASCKTDLGFPDRDGNMSSNPFAQQGWGAALGILQPKDADDVQGSPRKLDYGWTDITYLLHRHRISWRYYLALGTEPDCRTGQMICPPQPQAVSTGEIWNPLPDFQTVHADHQLGNVVPDTQLFDDARAGRLPAVSWVIPSGDNSEHPFGTVSSGQNHVTRVIDAIMKGPDWKSTAIFLAWDDWGGFYDHVPPPRVGGQQYGIRVPGLVISPYARRGYIDHQTLSFDAYLKFIEDDFLGGQRLDPRTDGRPDPRPSVRERAQGLGDLRRDFDFKQHPRRLLLPFGTANVPGPTPLPRPYLPPLPPSAPDALP
;
A
#
# COMPACT_ATOMS: atom_id res chain seq x y z
N MET A 1 7.98 -4.55 9.12
CA MET A 1 6.83 -4.42 8.22
C MET A 1 7.35 -4.36 6.80
N VAL A 2 6.86 -5.25 5.94
CA VAL A 2 7.08 -5.24 4.50
C VAL A 2 5.81 -4.67 3.89
N MET A 3 5.91 -3.56 3.17
CA MET A 3 4.76 -2.89 2.54
C MET A 3 4.86 -3.04 1.03
N GLN A 4 3.92 -3.73 0.39
CA GLN A 4 3.82 -3.88 -1.07
C GLN A 4 2.75 -2.92 -1.64
N GLU A 5 2.62 -2.93 -2.96
CA GLU A 5 1.72 -2.06 -3.72
C GLU A 5 0.85 -2.89 -4.71
N ASN A 6 -0.11 -2.25 -5.33
CA ASN A 6 -1.45 -2.14 -4.74
C ASN A 6 -2.31 -3.37 -5.04
N ARG A 7 -2.96 -3.95 -4.03
CA ARG A 7 -3.77 -5.17 -4.19
C ARG A 7 -4.90 -5.20 -3.19
N SER A 8 -6.10 -5.60 -3.64
CA SER A 8 -7.21 -5.88 -2.74
C SER A 8 -7.08 -7.27 -2.10
N PHE A 9 -7.73 -7.47 -0.96
CA PHE A 9 -7.76 -8.79 -0.31
C PHE A 9 -8.39 -9.85 -1.24
N ASP A 10 -9.55 -9.57 -1.83
CA ASP A 10 -10.25 -10.54 -2.67
C ASP A 10 -9.49 -10.90 -3.95
N GLN A 11 -8.67 -9.99 -4.49
CA GLN A 11 -7.82 -10.30 -5.63
C GLN A 11 -6.80 -11.39 -5.30
N TYR A 12 -6.14 -11.35 -4.14
CA TYR A 12 -5.08 -12.31 -3.80
C TYR A 12 -5.58 -13.52 -2.99
N PHE A 13 -6.50 -13.29 -2.06
CA PHE A 13 -6.94 -14.27 -1.08
C PHE A 13 -8.45 -14.48 -1.06
N GLY A 14 -9.22 -13.85 -1.96
CA GLY A 14 -10.67 -14.02 -2.04
C GLY A 14 -11.12 -15.46 -2.34
N THR A 15 -10.22 -16.31 -2.84
CA THR A 15 -10.48 -17.75 -3.01
C THR A 15 -9.73 -18.64 -2.01
N PHE A 16 -9.06 -18.04 -1.02
CA PHE A 16 -8.37 -18.79 0.01
C PHE A 16 -9.38 -19.50 0.93
N PRO A 17 -9.21 -20.82 1.20
CA PRO A 17 -10.20 -21.57 1.97
C PRO A 17 -10.42 -21.00 3.38
N ASN A 18 -11.69 -20.87 3.78
CA ASN A 18 -12.17 -20.40 5.08
C ASN A 18 -11.93 -18.91 5.39
N ALA A 19 -11.33 -18.14 4.48
CA ALA A 19 -11.29 -16.69 4.61
C ALA A 19 -12.69 -16.08 4.37
N ASP A 20 -12.92 -14.89 4.89
CA ASP A 20 -13.98 -13.96 4.47
C ASP A 20 -13.71 -13.47 3.04
N GLY A 21 -13.75 -14.38 2.08
CA GLY A 21 -13.42 -14.14 0.68
C GLY A 21 -14.66 -14.06 -0.22
N LEU A 22 -14.42 -13.87 -1.51
CA LEU A 22 -15.42 -13.78 -2.58
C LEU A 22 -16.67 -14.66 -2.35
N PRO A 23 -17.86 -14.06 -2.20
CA PRO A 23 -19.10 -14.76 -1.87
C PRO A 23 -19.50 -15.83 -2.89
N ARG A 24 -19.93 -17.00 -2.40
CA ARG A 24 -20.34 -18.15 -3.21
C ARG A 24 -21.69 -18.70 -2.79
N ASP A 25 -22.46 -19.20 -3.77
CA ASP A 25 -23.68 -19.95 -3.52
C ASP A 25 -23.39 -21.39 -3.04
N VAL A 26 -24.44 -22.13 -2.69
CA VAL A 26 -24.34 -23.53 -2.24
C VAL A 26 -23.76 -24.49 -3.29
N ARG A 27 -23.62 -24.05 -4.55
CA ARG A 27 -22.99 -24.81 -5.64
C ARG A 27 -21.55 -24.33 -5.93
N GLY A 28 -21.02 -23.44 -5.09
CA GLY A 28 -19.66 -22.90 -5.20
C GLY A 28 -19.51 -21.79 -6.25
N ARG A 29 -20.60 -21.30 -6.85
CA ARG A 29 -20.55 -20.24 -7.88
C ARG A 29 -20.55 -18.86 -7.23
N PHE A 30 -19.81 -17.92 -7.79
CA PHE A 30 -19.79 -16.55 -7.29
C PHE A 30 -21.18 -15.92 -7.34
N THR A 31 -21.59 -15.31 -6.23
CA THR A 31 -22.85 -14.54 -6.16
C THR A 31 -22.65 -13.08 -6.54
N THR A 32 -21.43 -12.56 -6.43
CA THR A 32 -21.04 -11.23 -6.89
C THR A 32 -21.30 -11.05 -8.38
N CYS A 33 -21.83 -9.88 -8.75
CA CYS A 33 -22.22 -9.48 -10.10
C CYS A 33 -22.18 -7.95 -10.14
N VAL A 34 -21.01 -7.38 -10.45
CA VAL A 34 -20.79 -5.92 -10.46
C VAL A 34 -21.27 -5.36 -11.80
N PRO A 35 -22.16 -4.34 -11.83
CA PRO A 35 -22.66 -3.75 -13.06
C PRO A 35 -21.53 -3.17 -13.93
N ASP A 36 -21.59 -3.45 -15.22
CA ASP A 36 -20.73 -2.91 -16.26
C ASP A 36 -21.57 -1.92 -17.09
N PRO A 37 -21.38 -0.60 -16.90
CA PRO A 37 -22.13 0.43 -17.59
C PRO A 37 -22.05 0.37 -19.11
N ARG A 38 -20.90 -0.03 -19.67
CA ARG A 38 -20.67 -0.03 -21.11
C ARG A 38 -21.31 -1.22 -21.81
N THR A 39 -21.28 -2.40 -21.19
CA THR A 39 -21.91 -3.61 -21.78
C THR A 39 -23.38 -3.75 -21.39
N GLY A 40 -23.82 -3.10 -20.31
CA GLY A 40 -25.17 -3.26 -19.76
C GLY A 40 -25.39 -4.62 -19.07
N HIS A 41 -24.32 -5.41 -18.92
CA HIS A 41 -24.31 -6.66 -18.17
C HIS A 41 -23.61 -6.46 -16.82
N CYS A 42 -23.39 -7.53 -16.07
CA CYS A 42 -22.51 -7.50 -14.91
C CYS A 42 -21.31 -8.42 -15.12
N GLN A 43 -20.18 -8.03 -14.56
CA GLN A 43 -19.00 -8.88 -14.49
C GLN A 43 -19.00 -9.63 -13.15
N ARG A 44 -18.70 -10.93 -13.22
CA ARG A 44 -18.47 -11.76 -12.04
C ARG A 44 -16.96 -11.86 -11.79
N PRO A 45 -16.52 -12.15 -10.55
CA PRO A 45 -15.14 -12.49 -10.30
C PRO A 45 -14.67 -13.63 -11.21
N PHE A 46 -13.49 -13.49 -11.79
CA PHE A 46 -12.92 -14.48 -12.72
C PHE A 46 -11.45 -14.75 -12.39
N HIS A 47 -10.98 -15.97 -12.64
CA HIS A 47 -9.57 -16.30 -12.43
C HIS A 47 -8.74 -15.57 -13.48
N ASP A 48 -7.79 -14.78 -13.03
CA ASP A 48 -6.87 -14.06 -13.89
C ASP A 48 -5.42 -14.47 -13.58
N PRO A 49 -4.82 -15.38 -14.39
CA PRO A 49 -3.45 -15.83 -14.19
C PRO A 49 -2.39 -14.87 -14.77
N ALA A 50 -2.78 -13.71 -15.32
CA ALA A 50 -1.82 -12.77 -15.89
C ALA A 50 -0.79 -12.33 -14.84
N ASP A 51 0.48 -12.27 -15.22
CA ASP A 51 1.54 -11.84 -14.29
C ASP A 51 1.55 -10.31 -14.11
N THR A 52 1.01 -9.58 -15.09
CA THR A 52 0.80 -8.15 -15.02
C THR A 52 -0.68 -7.86 -15.04
N ASN A 53 -1.10 -6.94 -14.18
CA ASN A 53 -2.46 -6.43 -14.10
C ASN A 53 -2.48 -4.92 -14.33
N ALA A 54 -3.63 -4.42 -14.76
CA ALA A 54 -3.88 -3.00 -14.94
C ALA A 54 -4.47 -2.36 -13.70
N GLY A 55 -5.41 -3.05 -13.04
CA GLY A 55 -6.12 -2.48 -11.89
C GLY A 55 -7.05 -1.34 -12.32
N GLY A 56 -7.28 -0.43 -11.39
CA GLY A 56 -8.18 0.71 -11.59
C GLY A 56 -7.76 1.91 -10.74
N PRO A 57 -8.41 3.07 -10.95
CA PRO A 57 -8.08 4.27 -10.20
C PRO A 57 -8.35 4.02 -8.70
N HIS A 58 -7.44 4.51 -7.85
CA HIS A 58 -7.46 4.24 -6.40
C HIS A 58 -7.33 5.52 -5.56
N TYR A 59 -7.98 6.58 -6.01
CA TYR A 59 -8.12 7.84 -5.27
C TYR A 59 -9.32 7.81 -4.32
N HIS A 60 -9.45 8.85 -3.50
CA HIS A 60 -10.63 9.01 -2.64
C HIS A 60 -11.95 8.99 -3.42
N GLU A 61 -12.04 9.70 -4.54
CA GLU A 61 -13.23 9.73 -5.38
C GLU A 61 -13.55 8.34 -5.96
N SER A 62 -12.51 7.59 -6.34
CA SER A 62 -12.64 6.20 -6.80
C SER A 62 -13.10 5.28 -5.67
N ALA A 63 -12.56 5.42 -4.45
CA ALA A 63 -13.03 4.67 -3.29
C ALA A 63 -14.52 4.93 -3.04
N VAL A 64 -14.96 6.20 -3.11
CA VAL A 64 -16.38 6.57 -2.97
C VAL A 64 -17.23 5.91 -4.05
N MET A 65 -16.75 5.90 -5.30
CA MET A 65 -17.43 5.23 -6.41
C MET A 65 -17.49 3.72 -6.22
N ASP A 66 -16.38 3.07 -5.90
CA ASP A 66 -16.21 1.62 -5.72
C ASP A 66 -17.08 1.10 -4.58
N ILE A 67 -17.03 1.78 -3.42
CA ILE A 67 -17.78 1.42 -2.21
C ILE A 67 -19.29 1.61 -2.42
N ASP A 68 -19.69 2.67 -3.13
CA ASP A 68 -21.08 3.00 -3.47
C ASP A 68 -22.08 2.83 -2.29
N HIS A 69 -21.82 3.57 -1.21
CA HIS A 69 -22.60 3.49 0.03
C HIS A 69 -22.68 2.08 0.65
N GLY A 70 -21.63 1.27 0.45
CA GLY A 70 -21.51 -0.10 0.95
C GLY A 70 -22.12 -1.16 0.05
N ARG A 71 -22.53 -0.83 -1.18
CA ARG A 71 -22.96 -1.82 -2.18
C ARG A 71 -21.79 -2.55 -2.84
N MET A 72 -20.60 -1.95 -2.84
CA MET A 72 -19.38 -2.51 -3.42
C MET A 72 -19.54 -2.85 -4.90
N ASP A 73 -20.27 -2.04 -5.66
CA ASP A 73 -20.66 -2.32 -7.05
C ASP A 73 -20.19 -1.25 -8.05
N GLY A 74 -19.24 -0.39 -7.65
CA GLY A 74 -18.73 0.68 -8.48
C GLY A 74 -17.42 0.43 -9.22
N PHE A 75 -16.71 -0.66 -8.93
CA PHE A 75 -15.34 -0.91 -9.42
C PHE A 75 -15.18 -0.82 -10.94
N ILE A 76 -16.09 -1.43 -11.70
CA ILE A 76 -16.05 -1.36 -13.18
C ILE A 76 -16.40 0.06 -13.66
N ARG A 77 -17.41 0.67 -13.06
CA ARG A 77 -17.82 2.05 -13.37
C ARG A 77 -16.69 3.04 -13.12
N SER A 78 -15.95 2.86 -12.04
CA SER A 78 -14.80 3.67 -11.64
C SER A 78 -13.73 3.69 -12.72
N VAL A 79 -13.39 2.51 -13.27
CA VAL A 79 -12.46 2.36 -14.40
C VAL A 79 -13.03 2.98 -15.68
N GLU A 80 -14.27 2.65 -16.06
CA GLU A 80 -14.86 3.09 -17.34
C GLU A 80 -15.21 4.59 -17.38
N GLN A 81 -15.30 5.26 -16.23
CA GLN A 81 -15.69 6.68 -16.12
C GLN A 81 -14.54 7.58 -15.68
N SER A 82 -13.41 7.04 -15.22
CA SER A 82 -12.26 7.86 -14.87
C SER A 82 -11.70 8.56 -16.11
N GLN A 83 -11.63 9.89 -16.07
CA GLN A 83 -10.98 10.73 -17.09
C GLN A 83 -9.45 10.58 -17.13
N ASP A 84 -8.88 9.70 -16.31
CA ASP A 84 -7.50 9.27 -16.45
C ASP A 84 -7.40 8.40 -17.70
N LEU A 85 -7.35 9.06 -18.86
CA LEU A 85 -7.42 8.51 -20.23
C LEU A 85 -6.36 7.42 -20.52
N ASP A 86 -5.46 7.16 -19.58
CA ASP A 86 -4.49 6.07 -19.58
C ASP A 86 -5.02 4.78 -18.93
N THR A 87 -6.00 4.82 -18.01
CA THR A 87 -6.63 3.60 -17.44
C THR A 87 -7.45 2.83 -18.48
N ASP A 88 -8.30 3.54 -19.23
CA ASP A 88 -9.21 2.99 -20.23
C ASP A 88 -8.48 2.42 -21.47
N LYS A 89 -7.26 2.93 -21.77
CA LYS A 89 -6.44 2.46 -22.90
C LYS A 89 -5.42 1.39 -22.51
N THR A 90 -4.93 1.38 -21.27
CA THR A 90 -3.79 0.54 -20.87
C THR A 90 -4.23 -0.77 -20.20
N SER A 91 -5.43 -0.82 -19.60
CA SER A 91 -6.08 -2.11 -19.29
C SER A 91 -6.24 -2.99 -20.53
N CYS A 92 -6.43 -2.36 -21.69
CA CYS A 92 -6.61 -3.00 -23.00
C CYS A 92 -5.29 -3.40 -23.70
N LEU A 93 -4.15 -2.77 -23.39
CA LEU A 93 -2.88 -3.00 -24.08
C LEU A 93 -2.00 -4.06 -23.42
N VAL A 94 -2.06 -4.20 -22.09
CA VAL A 94 -1.14 -5.08 -21.35
C VAL A 94 -1.64 -6.54 -21.29
N ALA A 95 -2.93 -6.78 -21.51
CA ALA A 95 -3.55 -8.12 -21.53
C ALA A 95 -3.61 -8.78 -22.93
N GLY A 96 -3.10 -8.13 -23.99
CA GLY A 96 -3.00 -8.72 -25.33
C GLY A 96 -4.32 -9.01 -26.06
N ASN A 97 -5.46 -8.44 -25.65
CA ASN A 97 -6.74 -8.59 -26.35
C ASN A 97 -7.68 -7.36 -26.21
N SER A 98 -8.37 -7.05 -27.33
CA SER A 98 -9.56 -6.20 -27.62
C SER A 98 -10.02 -5.11 -26.63
N PRO A 99 -10.60 -3.96 -27.07
CA PRO A 99 -10.98 -2.79 -26.25
C PRO A 99 -12.04 -3.00 -25.14
N SER A 100 -12.37 -4.24 -24.75
CA SER A 100 -13.40 -4.59 -23.77
C SER A 100 -12.86 -5.06 -22.40
N CYS A 101 -11.56 -4.89 -22.12
CA CYS A 101 -10.87 -5.53 -21.00
C CYS A 101 -10.79 -4.64 -19.74
N VAL A 102 -11.55 -5.01 -18.69
CA VAL A 102 -11.46 -4.45 -17.34
C VAL A 102 -11.10 -5.60 -16.39
N ASP A 103 -9.91 -5.57 -15.79
CA ASP A 103 -9.36 -6.69 -14.99
C ASP A 103 -9.56 -6.55 -13.48
N VAL A 104 -10.24 -5.49 -13.02
CA VAL A 104 -10.49 -5.26 -11.58
C VAL A 104 -11.28 -6.36 -10.89
N MET A 105 -12.05 -7.16 -11.64
CA MET A 105 -12.78 -8.32 -11.12
C MET A 105 -11.94 -9.63 -11.17
N GLY A 106 -10.70 -9.57 -11.63
CA GLY A 106 -9.77 -10.69 -11.70
C GLY A 106 -9.27 -11.10 -10.32
N TYR A 107 -9.19 -12.40 -10.04
CA TYR A 107 -8.57 -12.94 -8.82
C TYR A 107 -7.43 -13.92 -9.13
N LYS A 108 -6.48 -14.01 -8.21
CA LYS A 108 -5.39 -14.98 -8.17
C LYS A 108 -5.77 -16.19 -7.30
N THR A 109 -5.07 -17.29 -7.55
CA THR A 109 -5.12 -18.52 -6.78
C THR A 109 -3.73 -18.86 -6.25
N GLY A 110 -3.64 -19.90 -5.41
CA GLY A 110 -2.35 -20.40 -4.95
C GLY A 110 -1.46 -21.01 -6.05
N ALA A 111 -1.96 -21.16 -7.28
CA ALA A 111 -1.12 -21.51 -8.43
C ALA A 111 -0.37 -20.28 -8.98
N ASP A 112 -0.99 -19.10 -8.88
CA ASP A 112 -0.45 -17.85 -9.43
C ASP A 112 0.46 -17.14 -8.41
N ILE A 113 0.09 -17.19 -7.11
CA ILE A 113 0.86 -16.60 -6.01
C ILE A 113 1.24 -17.62 -4.91
N PRO A 114 2.00 -18.67 -5.28
CA PRO A 114 2.24 -19.82 -4.41
C PRO A 114 2.96 -19.48 -3.10
N ASN A 115 3.86 -18.50 -3.07
CA ASN A 115 4.62 -18.14 -1.87
C ASN A 115 3.71 -17.43 -0.86
N TYR A 116 2.89 -16.47 -1.32
CA TYR A 116 1.90 -15.79 -0.49
C TYR A 116 0.87 -16.75 0.11
N TRP A 117 0.33 -17.67 -0.70
CA TRP A 117 -0.58 -18.70 -0.21
C TRP A 117 0.09 -19.69 0.74
N SER A 118 1.38 -19.98 0.54
CA SER A 118 2.16 -20.80 1.47
C SER A 118 2.34 -20.10 2.82
N TYR A 119 2.68 -18.80 2.85
CA TYR A 119 2.72 -18.04 4.09
C TYR A 119 1.39 -18.09 4.83
N ALA A 120 0.28 -17.81 4.14
CA ALA A 120 -1.08 -17.87 4.73
C ALA A 120 -1.42 -19.27 5.31
N ARG A 121 -1.06 -20.35 4.61
CA ARG A 121 -1.28 -21.73 5.10
C ARG A 121 -0.46 -22.09 6.33
N HIS A 122 0.72 -21.49 6.49
CA HIS A 122 1.68 -21.87 7.53
C HIS A 122 1.71 -20.91 8.72
N PHE A 123 1.23 -19.68 8.55
CA PHE A 123 1.21 -18.63 9.57
C PHE A 123 -0.19 -18.03 9.70
N VAL A 124 -0.30 -16.69 9.78
CA VAL A 124 -1.58 -16.00 9.93
C VAL A 124 -1.90 -15.22 8.67
N LEU A 125 -3.13 -15.39 8.17
CA LEU A 125 -3.76 -14.54 7.17
C LEU A 125 -4.77 -13.63 7.88
N GLN A 126 -4.71 -12.33 7.65
CA GLN A 126 -5.65 -11.36 8.19
C GLN A 126 -6.67 -11.02 7.10
N ASP A 127 -7.89 -11.52 7.23
CA ASP A 127 -8.93 -11.35 6.20
C ASP A 127 -9.78 -10.09 6.39
N ARG A 128 -9.46 -9.29 7.41
CA ARG A 128 -10.10 -8.00 7.69
C ARG A 128 -9.06 -6.92 8.01
N MET A 129 -7.94 -6.93 7.28
CA MET A 129 -7.00 -5.81 7.18
C MET A 129 -7.54 -4.80 6.15
N PHE A 130 -7.69 -3.55 6.57
CA PHE A 130 -8.18 -2.46 5.74
C PHE A 130 -7.10 -1.39 5.59
N GLU A 131 -7.07 -0.74 4.43
CA GLU A 131 -6.32 0.50 4.25
C GLU A 131 -6.74 1.52 5.36
N PRO A 132 -5.79 2.23 5.99
CA PRO A 132 -6.09 3.15 7.09
C PRO A 132 -6.92 4.38 6.70
N SER A 133 -7.03 4.66 5.41
CA SER A 133 -7.85 5.71 4.80
C SER A 133 -8.52 5.14 3.55
N ASP A 134 -9.48 5.83 2.97
CA ASP A 134 -10.13 5.47 1.71
C ASP A 134 -9.48 6.24 0.55
N THR A 135 -8.20 5.98 0.26
CA THR A 135 -7.42 6.77 -0.70
C THR A 135 -6.19 6.00 -1.23
N TRP A 136 -5.08 6.67 -1.51
CA TRP A 136 -3.96 6.16 -2.28
C TRP A 136 -2.69 6.04 -1.42
N SER A 137 -1.60 5.58 -2.04
CA SER A 137 -0.32 5.23 -1.41
C SER A 137 0.24 6.25 -0.41
N LEU A 138 0.39 7.54 -0.75
CA LEU A 138 1.07 8.47 0.17
C LEU A 138 0.37 8.58 1.53
N PRO A 139 -0.96 8.84 1.61
CA PRO A 139 -1.68 8.75 2.88
C PRO A 139 -1.48 7.41 3.60
N ALA A 140 -1.53 6.27 2.91
CA ALA A 140 -1.33 4.96 3.51
C ALA A 140 0.07 4.82 4.15
N HIS A 141 1.13 5.27 3.48
CA HIS A 141 2.50 5.33 3.99
C HIS A 141 2.66 6.35 5.13
N LEU A 142 1.95 7.48 5.11
CA LEU A 142 1.93 8.43 6.23
C LEU A 142 1.23 7.85 7.46
N PHE A 143 0.11 7.14 7.28
CA PHE A 143 -0.54 6.41 8.37
C PHE A 143 0.34 5.30 8.93
N MET A 144 1.08 4.60 8.07
CA MET A 144 2.03 3.55 8.44
C MET A 144 3.10 4.02 9.43
N VAL A 145 3.54 5.29 9.34
CA VAL A 145 4.61 5.84 10.20
C VAL A 145 4.13 6.87 11.22
N SER A 146 2.90 7.38 11.12
CA SER A 146 2.46 8.49 12.00
C SER A 146 1.00 8.43 12.45
N ALA A 147 0.25 7.41 12.06
CA ALA A 147 -1.19 7.28 12.29
C ALA A 147 -2.01 8.49 11.82
N TRP A 148 -1.46 9.33 10.93
CA TRP A 148 -2.14 10.51 10.41
C TRP A 148 -1.57 10.97 9.07
N SER A 149 -2.44 11.24 8.11
CA SER A 149 -2.12 11.99 6.90
C SER A 149 -2.67 13.42 7.01
N ALA A 150 -1.80 14.41 6.81
CA ALA A 150 -2.12 15.81 7.03
C ALA A 150 -1.34 16.75 6.11
N ARG A 151 -1.82 18.00 6.02
CA ARG A 151 -1.06 19.13 5.52
C ARG A 151 -1.00 20.23 6.56
N CYS A 152 0.09 20.98 6.60
CA CYS A 152 0.27 22.10 7.51
C CYS A 152 0.32 23.41 6.74
N ALA A 153 -0.37 24.44 7.24
CA ALA A 153 -0.27 25.79 6.67
C ALA A 153 1.13 26.39 6.92
N ASP A 154 1.76 25.95 8.01
CA ASP A 154 3.12 26.26 8.40
C ASP A 154 3.69 25.03 9.11
N SER A 155 4.65 24.36 8.48
CA SER A 155 5.26 23.13 8.98
C SER A 155 5.96 23.34 10.33
N ALA A 156 6.53 24.52 10.58
CA ALA A 156 7.16 24.86 11.86
C ALA A 156 6.13 25.06 13.00
N ARG A 157 4.83 25.11 12.68
CA ARG A 157 3.73 25.17 13.64
C ARG A 157 2.81 23.96 13.44
N PRO A 158 3.07 22.82 14.14
CA PRO A 158 2.26 21.60 13.99
C PRO A 158 0.78 21.80 14.33
N ALA A 159 0.44 22.78 15.17
CA ALA A 159 -0.93 23.20 15.45
C ALA A 159 -1.70 23.73 14.20
N SER A 160 -1.00 24.08 13.12
CA SER A 160 -1.60 24.54 11.85
C SER A 160 -2.03 23.40 10.93
N CYS A 161 -1.66 22.16 11.26
CA CYS A 161 -1.95 21.01 10.44
C CYS A 161 -3.44 20.69 10.39
N LYS A 162 -3.89 20.07 9.31
CA LYS A 162 -5.25 19.58 9.13
C LYS A 162 -5.18 18.27 8.37
N THR A 163 -6.10 17.35 8.68
CA THR A 163 -6.24 16.10 7.93
C THR A 163 -6.30 16.42 6.45
N ASP A 164 -5.48 15.70 5.68
CA ASP A 164 -5.44 15.78 4.23
C ASP A 164 -5.29 14.38 3.68
N LEU A 165 -6.33 13.91 3.00
CA LEU A 165 -6.34 12.63 2.31
C LEU A 165 -6.21 12.81 0.80
N GLY A 166 -6.41 14.05 0.31
CA GLY A 166 -6.47 14.34 -1.13
C GLY A 166 -5.24 15.05 -1.69
N PHE A 167 -4.37 15.61 -0.83
CA PHE A 167 -3.17 16.41 -1.21
C PHE A 167 -3.37 17.18 -2.52
N PRO A 168 -4.28 18.17 -2.56
CA PRO A 168 -4.78 18.70 -3.82
C PRO A 168 -3.66 19.31 -4.67
N ASP A 169 -3.86 19.24 -5.99
CA ASP A 169 -3.16 20.06 -6.98
C ASP A 169 -3.23 21.55 -6.59
N ARG A 170 -2.33 22.34 -7.17
CA ARG A 170 -1.68 23.58 -6.72
C ARG A 170 -2.60 24.71 -6.24
N ASP A 171 -3.89 24.54 -6.39
CA ASP A 171 -4.91 25.59 -6.32
C ASP A 171 -5.61 25.62 -4.95
N GLY A 172 -5.39 24.60 -4.11
CA GLY A 172 -5.92 24.55 -2.75
C GLY A 172 -7.45 24.50 -2.68
N ASN A 173 -8.12 24.19 -3.79
CA ASN A 173 -9.56 24.19 -3.87
C ASN A 173 -10.10 22.75 -3.81
N MET A 174 -10.70 22.36 -2.68
CA MET A 174 -11.47 21.10 -2.57
C MET A 174 -12.85 21.19 -3.25
N SER A 175 -13.19 22.33 -3.89
CA SER A 175 -14.58 22.63 -4.27
C SER A 175 -14.93 22.36 -5.74
N SER A 176 -14.02 21.89 -6.58
CA SER A 176 -14.39 21.45 -7.93
C SER A 176 -14.87 20.01 -7.85
N ASN A 177 -16.12 19.82 -7.45
CA ASN A 177 -16.86 18.59 -7.67
C ASN A 177 -16.77 18.23 -9.18
N PRO A 178 -16.02 17.20 -9.59
CA PRO A 178 -15.87 16.87 -11.01
C PRO A 178 -17.21 16.47 -11.63
N PHE A 179 -18.17 15.98 -10.82
CA PHE A 179 -19.52 15.64 -11.28
C PHE A 179 -20.34 16.85 -11.72
N ALA A 180 -20.00 18.07 -11.30
CA ALA A 180 -20.74 19.26 -11.75
C ALA A 180 -20.39 19.67 -13.19
N GLN A 181 -19.28 19.20 -13.76
CA GLN A 181 -18.86 19.55 -15.12
C GLN A 181 -18.94 18.41 -16.14
N GLN A 182 -19.22 17.16 -15.72
CA GLN A 182 -19.23 16.00 -16.61
C GLN A 182 -20.62 15.53 -17.06
N GLY A 183 -21.62 16.42 -17.03
CA GLY A 183 -22.71 16.28 -17.98
C GLY A 183 -22.21 16.72 -19.36
N TRP A 184 -22.29 15.88 -20.38
CA TRP A 184 -22.27 16.24 -21.81
C TRP A 184 -20.93 16.22 -22.58
N GLY A 185 -19.77 15.93 -21.97
CA GLY A 185 -18.47 16.05 -22.67
C GLY A 185 -18.04 14.86 -23.55
N ALA A 186 -18.30 13.61 -23.12
CA ALA A 186 -17.81 12.42 -23.83
C ALA A 186 -18.50 12.16 -25.18
N ALA A 187 -19.66 12.77 -25.43
CA ALA A 187 -20.42 12.58 -26.67
C ALA A 187 -19.99 13.49 -27.83
N LEU A 188 -19.09 14.47 -27.61
CA LEU A 188 -18.79 15.50 -28.62
C LEU A 188 -17.32 15.57 -29.08
N GLY A 189 -16.43 14.70 -28.61
CA GLY A 189 -15.06 14.64 -29.13
C GLY A 189 -14.24 15.93 -28.91
N ILE A 190 -14.51 16.66 -27.83
CA ILE A 190 -13.75 17.85 -27.45
C ILE A 190 -13.12 17.62 -26.08
N LEU A 191 -11.92 17.01 -26.06
CA LEU A 191 -10.94 17.24 -24.99
C LEU A 191 -9.57 17.40 -25.65
N GLN A 192 -8.94 18.55 -25.40
CA GLN A 192 -7.54 18.78 -25.76
C GLN A 192 -6.64 18.01 -24.77
N PRO A 193 -5.47 17.50 -25.19
CA PRO A 193 -4.73 16.46 -24.48
C PRO A 193 -3.62 17.01 -23.57
N LYS A 194 -3.83 18.16 -22.93
CA LYS A 194 -2.84 18.76 -22.03
C LYS A 194 -3.56 19.48 -20.89
N ASP A 195 -3.62 18.83 -19.74
CA ASP A 195 -3.94 19.51 -18.50
C ASP A 195 -2.67 20.18 -17.97
N ALA A 196 -2.84 21.35 -17.35
CA ALA A 196 -1.74 22.26 -16.98
C ALA A 196 -0.99 21.84 -15.70
N ASP A 197 -1.29 20.64 -15.19
CA ASP A 197 -0.79 19.99 -13.98
C ASP A 197 0.24 18.87 -14.28
N ASP A 198 0.44 18.51 -15.56
CA ASP A 198 1.45 17.58 -16.11
C ASP A 198 2.93 18.06 -15.97
N VAL A 199 3.22 19.06 -15.14
CA VAL A 199 4.60 19.54 -14.95
C VAL A 199 5.30 18.72 -13.86
N GLN A 200 6.16 17.81 -14.34
CA GLN A 200 7.03 16.90 -13.61
C GLN A 200 8.04 17.62 -12.67
N GLY A 201 8.26 17.06 -11.47
CA GLY A 201 9.34 17.43 -10.55
C GLY A 201 8.88 17.74 -9.12
N SER A 202 9.20 16.87 -8.16
CA SER A 202 9.11 17.22 -6.73
C SER A 202 10.29 18.13 -6.32
N PRO A 203 10.14 19.06 -5.34
CA PRO A 203 8.95 19.37 -4.54
C PRO A 203 8.66 20.89 -4.36
N ARG A 204 7.40 21.24 -4.07
CA ARG A 204 7.18 22.19 -2.96
C ARG A 204 7.69 21.42 -1.75
N LYS A 205 8.83 21.79 -1.16
CA LYS A 205 9.45 21.12 0.01
C LYS A 205 8.35 20.68 0.98
N LEU A 206 7.97 19.39 0.93
CA LEU A 206 7.02 18.82 1.88
C LEU A 206 7.79 18.77 3.19
N ASP A 207 7.13 19.25 4.23
CA ASP A 207 7.74 19.45 5.54
C ASP A 207 6.67 19.10 6.56
N TYR A 208 6.64 17.83 6.95
CA TYR A 208 5.62 17.29 7.83
C TYR A 208 5.93 17.73 9.26
N GLY A 209 5.11 18.65 9.76
CA GLY A 209 5.29 19.25 11.08
C GLY A 209 4.79 18.37 12.24
N TRP A 210 3.84 17.47 11.98
CA TRP A 210 3.25 16.60 13.00
C TRP A 210 4.19 15.46 13.40
N THR A 211 3.88 14.83 14.53
CA THR A 211 4.74 13.81 15.13
C THR A 211 4.55 12.44 14.44
N ASP A 212 5.65 11.80 14.05
CA ASP A 212 5.70 10.41 13.57
C ASP A 212 6.20 9.46 14.68
N ILE A 213 6.07 8.15 14.47
CA ILE A 213 6.46 7.14 15.47
C ILE A 213 7.97 7.10 15.72
N THR A 214 8.80 7.50 14.76
CA THR A 214 10.26 7.48 14.95
C THR A 214 10.72 8.51 15.97
N TYR A 215 9.95 9.58 16.20
CA TYR A 215 10.16 10.51 17.32
C TYR A 215 10.09 9.78 18.67
N LEU A 216 9.09 8.91 18.86
CA LEU A 216 8.97 8.12 20.08
C LEU A 216 10.08 7.09 20.21
N LEU A 217 10.39 6.38 19.12
CA LEU A 217 11.50 5.43 19.08
C LEU A 217 12.83 6.12 19.45
N HIS A 218 13.08 7.32 18.93
CA HIS A 218 14.26 8.11 19.25
C HIS A 218 14.35 8.43 20.75
N ARG A 219 13.27 8.98 21.34
CA ARG A 219 13.23 9.35 22.76
C ARG A 219 13.48 8.16 23.68
N HIS A 220 13.00 6.98 23.29
CA HIS A 220 13.17 5.75 24.05
C HIS A 220 14.44 4.97 23.65
N ARG A 221 15.26 5.49 22.73
CA ARG A 221 16.49 4.86 22.21
C ARG A 221 16.24 3.46 21.61
N ILE A 222 15.09 3.28 20.98
CA ILE A 222 14.74 2.07 20.26
C ILE A 222 15.32 2.17 18.85
N SER A 223 16.13 1.17 18.46
CA SER A 223 16.74 1.14 17.14
C SER A 223 15.69 0.91 16.05
N TRP A 224 15.80 1.66 14.96
CA TRP A 224 14.93 1.47 13.81
C TRP A 224 15.68 1.70 12.49
N ARG A 225 15.20 1.07 11.41
CA ARG A 225 15.63 1.35 10.02
C ARG A 225 14.46 1.32 9.05
N TYR A 226 14.59 2.12 8.00
CA TYR A 226 13.74 2.12 6.83
C TYR A 226 14.58 1.63 5.64
N TYR A 227 14.32 0.40 5.22
CA TYR A 227 15.00 -0.27 4.12
C TYR A 227 14.25 0.02 2.83
N LEU A 228 14.80 0.92 2.02
CA LEU A 228 14.18 1.39 0.78
C LEU A 228 14.88 0.76 -0.43
N ALA A 229 14.15 0.03 -1.27
CA ALA A 229 14.71 -0.47 -2.50
C ALA A 229 15.02 0.69 -3.44
N LEU A 230 16.24 0.73 -3.99
CA LEU A 230 16.59 1.75 -4.96
C LEU A 230 16.00 1.36 -6.33
N GLY A 231 15.54 2.35 -7.08
CA GLY A 231 14.91 2.13 -8.37
C GLY A 231 14.11 3.34 -8.79
N THR A 232 12.87 3.11 -9.19
CA THR A 232 11.91 4.17 -9.48
C THR A 232 10.59 3.92 -8.79
N GLU A 233 9.84 4.97 -8.50
CA GLU A 233 8.44 4.89 -8.08
C GLU A 233 7.54 5.67 -9.04
N PRO A 234 6.25 5.33 -9.15
CA PRO A 234 5.26 6.20 -9.76
C PRO A 234 5.02 7.40 -8.82
N ASP A 235 5.83 8.46 -8.93
CA ASP A 235 5.62 9.74 -8.20
C ASP A 235 4.51 10.56 -8.85
N CYS A 236 3.31 10.02 -8.82
CA CYS A 236 2.15 10.65 -9.42
C CYS A 236 1.58 11.63 -8.39
N ARG A 237 1.54 12.91 -8.74
CA ARG A 237 1.16 14.01 -7.84
C ARG A 237 -0.22 13.84 -7.19
N THR A 238 -1.07 13.02 -7.79
CA THR A 238 -2.42 12.71 -7.32
C THR A 238 -2.67 11.23 -7.06
N GLY A 239 -1.72 10.30 -7.23
CA GLY A 239 -1.96 8.84 -7.14
C GLY A 239 -2.38 8.17 -8.45
N GLN A 240 -2.00 8.74 -9.60
CA GLN A 240 -2.29 8.18 -10.92
C GLN A 240 -1.74 6.78 -11.10
N MET A 241 -2.48 5.96 -11.86
CA MET A 241 -2.04 4.61 -12.23
C MET A 241 -0.77 4.63 -13.07
N ILE A 242 -0.61 5.67 -13.89
CA ILE A 242 0.53 5.87 -14.77
C ILE A 242 1.00 7.31 -14.66
N CYS A 243 2.27 7.48 -14.33
CA CYS A 243 2.98 8.72 -14.55
C CYS A 243 4.45 8.40 -14.86
N PRO A 244 5.20 9.36 -15.41
CA PRO A 244 6.63 9.17 -15.64
C PRO A 244 7.38 8.80 -14.34
N PRO A 245 8.04 7.63 -14.28
CA PRO A 245 8.67 7.15 -13.06
C PRO A 245 9.74 8.12 -12.56
N GLN A 246 9.80 8.34 -11.25
CA GLN A 246 10.84 9.15 -10.61
C GLN A 246 11.88 8.27 -9.90
N PRO A 247 13.16 8.67 -9.86
CA PRO A 247 14.18 7.93 -9.14
C PRO A 247 13.88 7.87 -7.64
N GLN A 248 13.82 6.66 -7.10
CA GLN A 248 13.61 6.39 -5.69
C GLN A 248 14.94 6.45 -4.92
N ALA A 249 15.01 7.29 -3.89
CA ALA A 249 16.27 7.58 -3.20
C ALA A 249 16.11 7.80 -1.70
N VAL A 250 17.01 7.20 -0.91
CA VAL A 250 16.98 7.21 0.57
C VAL A 250 16.99 8.61 1.20
N SER A 251 17.53 9.61 0.50
CA SER A 251 17.65 10.99 0.99
C SER A 251 16.48 11.89 0.59
N THR A 252 15.56 11.40 -0.23
CA THR A 252 14.51 12.20 -0.85
C THR A 252 13.16 11.76 -0.28
N GLY A 253 12.37 12.72 0.19
CA GLY A 253 10.99 12.49 0.57
C GLY A 253 10.13 12.31 -0.68
N GLU A 254 9.33 11.25 -0.67
CA GLU A 254 8.58 10.77 -1.83
C GLU A 254 7.40 9.89 -1.34
N ILE A 255 6.56 9.38 -2.24
CA ILE A 255 5.29 8.71 -1.88
C ILE A 255 5.53 7.52 -0.97
N TRP A 256 6.45 6.64 -1.33
CA TRP A 256 6.75 5.41 -0.57
C TRP A 256 7.83 5.61 0.49
N ASN A 257 8.46 6.78 0.55
CA ASN A 257 9.46 7.13 1.56
C ASN A 257 9.17 8.52 2.14
N PRO A 258 8.16 8.65 3.02
CA PRO A 258 7.76 9.94 3.58
C PRO A 258 8.67 10.43 4.72
N LEU A 259 9.47 9.55 5.33
CA LEU A 259 10.28 9.87 6.51
C LEU A 259 11.26 11.03 6.32
N PRO A 260 11.95 11.18 5.17
CA PRO A 260 12.82 12.32 4.92
C PRO A 260 12.12 13.68 4.90
N ASP A 261 10.79 13.75 4.87
CA ASP A 261 10.06 15.03 4.92
C ASP A 261 9.54 15.37 6.33
N PHE A 262 9.70 14.48 7.32
CA PHE A 262 9.30 14.77 8.70
C PHE A 262 10.31 15.64 9.44
N GLN A 263 9.84 16.76 10.01
CA GLN A 263 10.69 17.67 10.80
C GLN A 263 11.38 16.99 11.98
N THR A 264 10.69 16.06 12.63
CA THR A 264 11.19 15.24 13.73
C THR A 264 12.37 14.38 13.29
N VAL A 265 12.29 13.75 12.11
CA VAL A 265 13.40 12.96 11.55
C VAL A 265 14.64 13.84 11.31
N HIS A 266 14.47 15.06 10.80
CA HIS A 266 15.56 16.02 10.64
C HIS A 266 16.15 16.48 11.98
N ALA A 267 15.28 16.93 12.89
CA ALA A 267 15.67 17.52 14.17
C ALA A 267 16.41 16.51 15.07
N ASP A 268 16.00 15.24 15.01
CA ASP A 268 16.59 14.16 15.78
C ASP A 268 17.79 13.50 15.04
N HIS A 269 18.20 14.05 13.90
CA HIS A 269 19.30 13.57 13.06
C HIS A 269 19.16 12.11 12.60
N GLN A 270 17.94 11.68 12.25
CA GLN A 270 17.62 10.28 11.99
C GLN A 270 17.61 9.90 10.50
N LEU A 271 17.92 10.82 9.57
CA LEU A 271 17.97 10.52 8.13
C LEU A 271 18.91 9.35 7.79
N GLY A 272 19.98 9.13 8.59
CA GLY A 272 20.89 8.00 8.41
C GLY A 272 20.28 6.62 8.68
N ASN A 273 19.04 6.55 9.20
CA ASN A 273 18.31 5.30 9.39
C ASN A 273 17.51 4.88 8.14
N VAL A 274 17.37 5.77 7.15
CA VAL A 274 16.85 5.43 5.83
C VAL A 274 18.02 4.92 4.98
N VAL A 275 17.99 3.65 4.61
CA VAL A 275 19.10 2.95 3.98
C VAL A 275 18.61 2.13 2.79
N PRO A 276 19.49 1.80 1.82
CA PRO A 276 19.13 0.89 0.74
C PRO A 276 18.67 -0.47 1.28
N ASP A 277 17.65 -1.07 0.68
CA ASP A 277 17.14 -2.39 1.05
C ASP A 277 18.22 -3.50 1.02
N THR A 278 19.24 -3.35 0.18
CA THR A 278 20.39 -4.26 0.15
C THR A 278 21.08 -4.41 1.52
N GLN A 279 21.04 -3.37 2.37
CA GLN A 279 21.56 -3.40 3.74
C GLN A 279 20.82 -4.41 4.64
N LEU A 280 19.53 -4.68 4.36
CA LEU A 280 18.74 -5.66 5.12
C LEU A 280 19.37 -7.05 5.07
N PHE A 281 19.88 -7.45 3.91
CA PHE A 281 20.48 -8.78 3.74
C PHE A 281 21.77 -8.93 4.54
N ASP A 282 22.54 -7.86 4.69
CA ASP A 282 23.74 -7.85 5.52
C ASP A 282 23.41 -7.81 7.01
N ASP A 283 22.40 -7.05 7.40
CA ASP A 283 21.93 -6.98 8.79
C ASP A 283 21.32 -8.31 9.24
N ALA A 284 20.45 -8.91 8.43
CA ALA A 284 19.83 -10.20 8.69
C ALA A 284 20.87 -11.32 8.83
N ARG A 285 21.87 -11.35 7.93
CA ARG A 285 22.96 -12.34 7.99
C ARG A 285 23.81 -12.17 9.25
N ALA A 286 24.04 -10.93 9.67
CA ALA A 286 24.90 -10.61 10.81
C ALA A 286 24.20 -10.66 12.17
N GLY A 287 22.87 -10.83 12.22
CA GLY A 287 22.11 -10.72 13.47
C GLY A 287 22.09 -9.28 14.01
N ARG A 288 21.90 -8.31 13.13
CA ARG A 288 21.91 -6.86 13.41
C ARG A 288 20.65 -6.16 12.94
N LEU A 289 19.54 -6.89 12.79
CA LEU A 289 18.26 -6.25 12.47
C LEU A 289 17.85 -5.32 13.63
N PRO A 290 17.35 -4.10 13.35
CA PRO A 290 16.89 -3.19 14.39
C PRO A 290 15.57 -3.67 14.99
N ALA A 291 15.20 -3.10 16.15
CA ALA A 291 13.95 -3.46 16.84
C ALA A 291 12.71 -3.19 15.96
N VAL A 292 12.71 -2.08 15.21
CA VAL A 292 11.65 -1.75 14.26
C VAL A 292 12.24 -1.58 12.85
N SER A 293 11.72 -2.34 11.89
CA SER A 293 12.15 -2.29 10.49
C SER A 293 10.97 -2.07 9.56
N TRP A 294 11.08 -1.13 8.63
CA TRP A 294 10.21 -1.01 7.46
C TRP A 294 11.00 -1.44 6.22
N VAL A 295 10.37 -2.18 5.32
CA VAL A 295 10.97 -2.63 4.05
C VAL A 295 10.03 -2.24 2.93
N ILE A 296 10.51 -1.38 2.06
CA ILE A 296 9.73 -0.75 1.00
C ILE A 296 10.34 -1.12 -0.36
N PRO A 297 9.53 -1.66 -1.28
CA PRO A 297 9.95 -2.03 -2.62
C PRO A 297 10.23 -0.79 -3.48
N SER A 298 10.67 -1.02 -4.71
CA SER A 298 10.66 -0.05 -5.80
C SER A 298 9.70 -0.52 -6.88
N GLY A 299 9.40 0.31 -7.88
CA GLY A 299 8.42 0.01 -8.92
C GLY A 299 8.67 -1.31 -9.66
N ASP A 300 9.94 -1.73 -9.75
CA ASP A 300 10.32 -3.01 -10.36
C ASP A 300 9.84 -4.24 -9.55
N ASN A 301 9.54 -4.07 -8.27
CA ASN A 301 9.23 -5.16 -7.34
C ASN A 301 8.13 -4.84 -6.30
N SER A 302 7.38 -3.76 -6.50
CA SER A 302 6.29 -3.36 -5.60
C SER A 302 4.98 -4.09 -5.89
N GLU A 303 4.84 -4.64 -7.10
CA GLU A 303 3.58 -5.12 -7.68
C GLU A 303 2.60 -4.00 -8.05
N HIS A 304 2.91 -2.73 -7.80
CA HIS A 304 2.11 -1.59 -8.29
C HIS A 304 1.84 -1.79 -9.79
N PRO A 305 0.58 -1.83 -10.25
CA PRO A 305 0.28 -1.99 -11.67
C PRO A 305 1.01 -0.94 -12.53
N PHE A 306 1.68 -1.26 -13.63
CA PHE A 306 1.75 -2.53 -14.38
C PHE A 306 2.96 -3.42 -14.01
N GLY A 307 3.50 -3.29 -12.80
CA GLY A 307 4.54 -4.17 -12.26
C GLY A 307 4.09 -5.64 -12.22
N THR A 308 5.05 -6.56 -12.35
CA THR A 308 4.73 -7.99 -12.35
C THR A 308 4.54 -8.52 -10.93
N VAL A 309 3.50 -9.34 -10.75
CA VAL A 309 3.20 -10.06 -9.50
C VAL A 309 4.35 -11.00 -9.14
N SER A 310 4.95 -11.64 -10.14
CA SER A 310 6.12 -12.52 -9.98
C SER A 310 7.32 -11.80 -9.37
N SER A 311 7.61 -10.56 -9.78
CA SER A 311 8.78 -9.81 -9.31
C SER A 311 8.63 -9.42 -7.85
N GLY A 312 7.48 -8.87 -7.46
CA GLY A 312 7.24 -8.48 -6.08
C GLY A 312 7.17 -9.66 -5.12
N GLN A 313 6.47 -10.73 -5.49
CA GLN A 313 6.45 -11.96 -4.71
C GLN A 313 7.85 -12.54 -4.50
N ASN A 314 8.71 -12.48 -5.53
CA ASN A 314 10.10 -12.89 -5.41
C ASN A 314 10.89 -11.96 -4.49
N HIS A 315 10.71 -10.63 -4.58
CA HIS A 315 11.35 -9.67 -3.67
C HIS A 315 10.97 -9.95 -2.21
N VAL A 316 9.67 -10.02 -1.90
CA VAL A 316 9.14 -10.32 -0.56
C VAL A 316 9.68 -11.66 -0.06
N THR A 317 9.69 -12.68 -0.92
CA THR A 317 10.23 -14.00 -0.54
C THR A 317 11.71 -13.93 -0.19
N ARG A 318 12.54 -13.18 -0.95
CA ARG A 318 13.97 -13.02 -0.62
C ARG A 318 14.16 -12.30 0.72
N VAL A 319 13.40 -11.25 0.99
CA VAL A 319 13.46 -10.49 2.26
C VAL A 319 13.11 -11.41 3.43
N ILE A 320 11.97 -12.11 3.34
CA ILE A 320 11.50 -13.01 4.39
C ILE A 320 12.48 -14.16 4.59
N ASP A 321 12.98 -14.78 3.52
CA ASP A 321 13.98 -15.84 3.60
C ASP A 321 15.28 -15.39 4.28
N ALA A 322 15.75 -14.18 3.97
CA ALA A 322 16.96 -13.63 4.58
C ALA A 322 16.79 -13.47 6.09
N ILE A 323 15.63 -12.94 6.53
CA ILE A 323 15.29 -12.79 7.94
C ILE A 323 15.17 -14.15 8.62
N MET A 324 14.43 -15.09 8.02
CA MET A 324 14.18 -16.42 8.60
C MET A 324 15.44 -17.29 8.72
N LYS A 325 16.41 -17.10 7.83
CA LYS A 325 17.73 -17.76 7.89
C LYS A 325 18.70 -17.06 8.84
N GLY A 326 18.42 -15.82 9.22
CA GLY A 326 19.27 -15.00 10.09
C GLY A 326 19.23 -15.40 11.57
N PRO A 327 20.22 -14.98 12.38
CA PRO A 327 20.28 -15.27 13.81
C PRO A 327 19.10 -14.71 14.62
N ASP A 328 18.49 -13.61 14.14
CA ASP A 328 17.43 -12.89 14.84
C ASP A 328 16.05 -13.52 14.68
N TRP A 329 15.87 -14.45 13.73
CA TRP A 329 14.56 -15.03 13.37
C TRP A 329 13.73 -15.48 14.58
N LYS A 330 14.37 -16.12 15.57
CA LYS A 330 13.71 -16.66 16.78
C LYS A 330 12.98 -15.60 17.62
N SER A 331 13.22 -14.32 17.36
CA SER A 331 12.66 -13.15 18.05
C SER A 331 12.07 -12.13 17.06
N THR A 332 11.79 -12.52 15.82
CA THR A 332 11.23 -11.61 14.81
C THR A 332 9.75 -11.88 14.54
N ALA A 333 9.00 -10.80 14.33
CA ALA A 333 7.70 -10.84 13.67
C ALA A 333 7.78 -10.01 12.39
N ILE A 334 7.33 -10.60 11.29
CA ILE A 334 7.20 -9.94 10.00
C ILE A 334 5.72 -9.71 9.75
N PHE A 335 5.36 -8.46 9.54
CA PHE A 335 4.05 -8.05 9.02
C PHE A 335 4.22 -7.76 7.55
N LEU A 336 3.42 -8.41 6.70
CA LEU A 336 3.36 -8.16 5.26
C LEU A 336 1.97 -7.61 4.94
N ALA A 337 1.92 -6.44 4.32
CA ALA A 337 0.70 -5.79 3.89
C ALA A 337 0.89 -5.10 2.53
N TRP A 338 -0.22 -4.70 1.91
CA TRP A 338 -0.25 -3.82 0.75
C TRP A 338 -0.83 -2.48 1.19
N ASP A 339 -0.35 -1.39 0.61
CA ASP A 339 -0.67 -0.03 0.98
C ASP A 339 -2.15 0.33 0.73
N ASP A 340 -2.66 0.07 -0.49
CA ASP A 340 -4.05 0.26 -0.91
C ASP A 340 -4.54 -0.81 -1.92
N TRP A 341 -5.79 -0.67 -2.41
CA TRP A 341 -6.48 -1.70 -3.20
C TRP A 341 -6.18 -1.68 -4.70
N GLY A 342 -5.55 -0.63 -5.24
CA GLY A 342 -5.15 -0.56 -6.65
C GLY A 342 -6.30 -0.60 -7.66
N GLY A 343 -7.53 -0.26 -7.22
CA GLY A 343 -8.74 -0.39 -8.03
C GLY A 343 -9.31 -1.80 -8.13
N PHE A 344 -8.65 -2.82 -7.55
CA PHE A 344 -9.10 -4.20 -7.61
C PHE A 344 -10.30 -4.45 -6.69
N TYR A 345 -11.24 -5.25 -7.17
CA TYR A 345 -12.48 -5.53 -6.47
C TYR A 345 -12.25 -6.16 -5.10
N ASP A 346 -13.00 -5.68 -4.10
CA ASP A 346 -13.23 -6.38 -2.83
C ASP A 346 -14.70 -6.27 -2.44
N HIS A 347 -15.26 -7.35 -1.90
CA HIS A 347 -16.67 -7.43 -1.59
C HIS A 347 -17.07 -6.85 -0.23
N VAL A 348 -16.13 -6.57 0.68
CA VAL A 348 -16.46 -6.16 2.04
C VAL A 348 -16.48 -4.64 2.17
N PRO A 349 -17.63 -4.05 2.57
CA PRO A 349 -17.70 -2.64 2.89
C PRO A 349 -16.73 -2.25 4.01
N PRO A 350 -15.90 -1.21 3.80
CA PRO A 350 -14.99 -0.72 4.82
C PRO A 350 -15.72 -0.23 6.09
N PRO A 351 -15.25 -0.63 7.29
CA PRO A 351 -15.87 -0.22 8.54
C PRO A 351 -15.51 1.21 8.92
N ARG A 352 -16.28 1.75 9.87
CA ARG A 352 -15.86 2.91 10.66
C ARG A 352 -15.33 2.46 12.01
N VAL A 353 -14.09 2.82 12.33
CA VAL A 353 -13.40 2.44 13.57
C VAL A 353 -13.01 3.70 14.32
N GLY A 354 -13.42 3.83 15.58
CA GLY A 354 -13.17 5.06 16.37
C GLY A 354 -13.73 6.35 15.74
N GLY A 355 -14.75 6.25 14.88
CA GLY A 355 -15.31 7.39 14.15
C GLY A 355 -14.61 7.72 12.83
N GLN A 356 -13.52 7.03 12.51
CA GLN A 356 -12.75 7.18 11.27
C GLN A 356 -13.19 6.16 10.22
N GLN A 357 -13.33 6.59 8.98
CA GLN A 357 -13.57 5.71 7.84
C GLN A 357 -12.26 5.03 7.44
N TYR A 358 -12.27 3.71 7.34
CA TYR A 358 -11.19 2.94 6.70
C TYR A 358 -11.47 2.79 5.21
N GLY A 359 -10.45 2.44 4.43
CA GLY A 359 -10.56 2.12 3.01
C GLY A 359 -10.81 0.65 2.74
N ILE A 360 -10.64 0.26 1.49
CA ILE A 360 -10.90 -1.10 1.00
C ILE A 360 -9.93 -2.10 1.64
N ARG A 361 -10.35 -3.36 1.75
CA ARG A 361 -9.49 -4.41 2.32
C ARG A 361 -8.26 -4.64 1.45
N VAL A 362 -7.12 -4.71 2.11
CA VAL A 362 -5.82 -5.08 1.54
C VAL A 362 -5.37 -6.39 2.17
N PRO A 363 -4.52 -7.20 1.52
CA PRO A 363 -4.00 -8.40 2.16
C PRO A 363 -3.12 -8.06 3.37
N GLY A 364 -3.21 -8.90 4.40
CA GLY A 364 -2.36 -8.80 5.60
C GLY A 364 -1.91 -10.17 6.08
N LEU A 365 -0.62 -10.33 6.41
CA LEU A 365 -0.07 -11.56 6.97
C LEU A 365 0.85 -11.28 8.18
N VAL A 366 0.82 -12.19 9.15
CA VAL A 366 1.80 -12.24 10.25
C VAL A 366 2.65 -13.49 10.11
N ILE A 367 3.97 -13.31 9.99
CA ILE A 367 4.95 -14.38 9.81
C ILE A 367 5.96 -14.30 10.95
N SER A 368 5.96 -15.32 11.83
CA SER A 368 6.81 -15.33 13.02
C SER A 368 6.98 -16.75 13.57
N PRO A 369 8.06 -17.06 14.31
CA PRO A 369 8.15 -18.27 15.10
C PRO A 369 7.01 -18.42 16.12
N TYR A 370 6.41 -17.29 16.53
CA TYR A 370 5.31 -17.23 17.50
C TYR A 370 3.94 -17.05 16.85
N ALA A 371 3.86 -16.84 15.53
CA ALA A 371 2.58 -16.71 14.84
C ALA A 371 1.80 -18.03 14.93
N ARG A 372 0.48 -17.91 15.13
CA ARG A 372 -0.45 -19.04 15.09
C ARG A 372 -0.37 -19.70 13.71
N ARG A 373 -0.55 -21.03 13.69
CA ARG A 373 -0.33 -21.82 12.47
C ARG A 373 -1.61 -21.96 11.66
N GLY A 374 -1.56 -21.56 10.38
CA GLY A 374 -2.68 -21.70 9.44
C GLY A 374 -3.95 -21.06 9.99
N TYR A 375 -3.77 -19.94 10.69
CA TYR A 375 -4.84 -19.23 11.38
C TYR A 375 -5.32 -18.08 10.49
N ILE A 376 -6.64 -17.88 10.45
CA ILE A 376 -7.24 -16.74 9.77
C ILE A 376 -7.73 -15.79 10.86
N ASP A 377 -7.17 -14.60 10.88
CA ASP A 377 -7.60 -13.55 11.79
C ASP A 377 -8.73 -12.72 11.17
N HIS A 378 -9.84 -12.65 11.89
CA HIS A 378 -11.06 -11.95 11.53
C HIS A 378 -11.24 -10.62 12.29
N GLN A 379 -10.22 -10.18 13.04
CA GLN A 379 -10.25 -8.87 13.67
C GLN A 379 -10.32 -7.75 12.63
N THR A 380 -10.99 -6.66 12.95
CA THR A 380 -10.90 -5.44 12.13
C THR A 380 -9.55 -4.77 12.38
N LEU A 381 -8.67 -4.81 11.39
CA LEU A 381 -7.31 -4.29 11.46
C LEU A 381 -7.10 -3.18 10.42
N SER A 382 -6.11 -2.35 10.68
CA SER A 382 -5.51 -1.39 9.75
C SER A 382 -4.03 -1.23 10.15
N PHE A 383 -3.30 -0.35 9.47
CA PHE A 383 -1.90 -0.06 9.86
C PHE A 383 -1.78 0.53 11.27
N ASP A 384 -2.87 1.11 11.80
CA ASP A 384 -2.98 1.54 13.19
C ASP A 384 -2.68 0.39 14.17
N ALA A 385 -3.03 -0.85 13.81
CA ALA A 385 -2.75 -2.02 14.63
C ALA A 385 -1.25 -2.37 14.66
N TYR A 386 -0.52 -2.13 13.57
CA TYR A 386 0.93 -2.32 13.52
C TYR A 386 1.65 -1.29 14.39
N LEU A 387 1.24 -0.02 14.33
CA LEU A 387 1.74 1.02 15.24
C LEU A 387 1.45 0.68 16.69
N LYS A 388 0.20 0.30 17.00
CA LYS A 388 -0.19 -0.16 18.33
C LYS A 388 0.69 -1.28 18.86
N PHE A 389 1.05 -2.24 18.01
CA PHE A 389 1.93 -3.35 18.38
C PHE A 389 3.34 -2.88 18.70
N ILE A 390 3.93 -1.99 17.89
CA ILE A 390 5.24 -1.37 18.16
C ILE A 390 5.23 -0.63 19.50
N GLU A 391 4.18 0.15 19.74
CA GLU A 391 4.01 0.91 20.98
C GLU A 391 3.91 0.01 22.21
N ASP A 392 3.13 -1.06 22.12
CA ASP A 392 2.94 -2.02 23.22
C ASP A 392 4.24 -2.80 23.52
N ASP A 393 5.00 -3.18 22.50
CA ASP A 393 6.20 -4.01 22.65
C ASP A 393 7.44 -3.19 23.05
N PHE A 394 7.66 -2.03 22.43
CA PHE A 394 8.90 -1.26 22.59
C PHE A 394 8.77 0.04 23.36
N LEU A 395 7.56 0.61 23.49
CA LEU A 395 7.33 1.93 24.09
C LEU A 395 6.53 1.86 25.39
N GLY A 396 6.41 0.66 25.98
CA GLY A 396 5.66 0.45 27.23
C GLY A 396 4.18 0.81 27.14
N GLY A 397 3.60 0.74 25.94
CA GLY A 397 2.21 1.10 25.66
C GLY A 397 1.96 2.61 25.51
N GLN A 398 3.02 3.45 25.44
CA GLN A 398 2.86 4.85 25.07
C GLN A 398 2.31 4.94 23.64
N ARG A 399 1.22 5.70 23.48
CA ARG A 399 0.64 5.98 22.17
C ARG A 399 1.27 7.20 21.54
N LEU A 400 1.25 7.25 20.20
CA LEU A 400 1.49 8.45 19.43
C LEU A 400 0.33 9.45 19.64
N ASP A 401 0.41 10.20 20.73
CA ASP A 401 -0.60 11.15 21.20
C ASP A 401 0.06 12.52 21.41
N PRO A 402 -0.24 13.52 20.56
CA PRO A 402 0.38 14.85 20.64
C PRO A 402 0.11 15.57 21.97
N ARG A 403 -0.91 15.14 22.74
CA ARG A 403 -1.17 15.67 24.09
C ARG A 403 -0.11 15.23 25.09
N THR A 404 0.50 14.06 24.90
CA THR A 404 1.51 13.49 25.79
C THR A 404 2.91 13.51 25.19
N ASP A 405 3.03 13.68 23.87
CA ASP A 405 4.31 13.60 23.19
C ASP A 405 5.15 14.87 23.31
N GLY A 406 4.58 15.98 23.78
CA GLY A 406 5.30 17.26 23.90
C GLY A 406 5.44 18.02 22.58
N ARG A 407 4.88 17.48 21.48
CA ARG A 407 4.65 18.18 20.20
C ARG A 407 3.14 18.20 19.91
N PRO A 408 2.40 19.24 20.36
CA PRO A 408 0.97 19.31 20.12
C PRO A 408 0.68 19.56 18.62
N ASP A 409 -0.17 18.71 18.05
CA ASP A 409 -0.77 18.85 16.73
C ASP A 409 -2.28 18.55 16.82
N PRO A 410 -3.10 18.95 15.84
CA PRO A 410 -4.54 18.88 15.93
C PRO A 410 -5.10 17.56 15.37
N ARG A 411 -4.32 16.47 15.36
CA ARG A 411 -4.85 15.18 14.89
C ARG A 411 -6.12 14.82 15.66
N PRO A 412 -7.17 14.31 14.99
CA PRO A 412 -8.50 14.21 15.62
C PRO A 412 -8.55 13.22 16.79
N SER A 413 -7.79 12.15 16.72
CA SER A 413 -7.85 11.02 17.66
C SER A 413 -6.51 10.30 17.74
N VAL A 414 -6.38 9.42 18.75
CA VAL A 414 -5.31 8.42 18.86
C VAL A 414 -5.84 7.12 18.27
N ARG A 415 -5.46 6.81 17.02
CA ARG A 415 -6.08 5.70 16.24
C ARG A 415 -5.77 4.33 16.83
N GLU A 416 -4.65 4.19 17.50
CA GLU A 416 -4.17 3.01 18.23
C GLU A 416 -5.01 2.70 19.49
N ARG A 417 -5.87 3.64 19.89
CA ARG A 417 -6.89 3.49 20.96
C ARG A 417 -8.32 3.38 20.41
N ALA A 418 -8.51 3.39 19.10
CA ALA A 418 -9.83 3.39 18.51
C ALA A 418 -10.63 2.15 18.94
N GLN A 419 -11.86 2.38 19.42
CA GLN A 419 -12.77 1.29 19.70
C GLN A 419 -13.11 0.55 18.40
N GLY A 420 -12.88 -0.77 18.39
CA GLY A 420 -13.07 -1.63 17.23
C GLY A 420 -11.79 -2.03 16.53
N LEU A 421 -10.66 -1.37 16.81
CA LEU A 421 -9.35 -1.79 16.31
C LEU A 421 -8.94 -3.11 16.98
N GLY A 422 -8.51 -4.08 16.17
CA GLY A 422 -7.99 -5.36 16.61
C GLY A 422 -6.67 -5.26 17.38
N ASP A 423 -6.28 -6.38 18.00
CA ASP A 423 -5.05 -6.52 18.77
C ASP A 423 -4.22 -7.65 18.16
N LEU A 424 -3.11 -7.29 17.52
CA LEU A 424 -2.22 -8.23 16.83
C LEU A 424 -1.61 -9.27 17.77
N ARG A 425 -1.61 -9.06 19.09
CA ARG A 425 -1.15 -10.09 20.03
C ARG A 425 -1.98 -11.38 19.94
N ARG A 426 -3.21 -11.32 19.40
CA ARG A 426 -4.07 -12.50 19.16
C ARG A 426 -3.66 -13.35 17.97
N ASP A 427 -2.76 -12.84 17.12
CA ASP A 427 -2.17 -13.57 15.99
C ASP A 427 -1.00 -14.46 16.44
N PHE A 428 -0.57 -14.31 17.69
CA PHE A 428 0.55 -15.05 18.26
C PHE A 428 0.09 -16.06 19.32
N ASP A 429 0.82 -17.17 19.40
CA ASP A 429 0.85 -18.05 20.56
C ASP A 429 2.23 -17.96 21.21
N PHE A 430 2.40 -17.04 22.15
CA PHE A 430 3.67 -16.85 22.86
C PHE A 430 4.00 -17.99 23.84
N LYS A 431 3.07 -18.93 24.08
CA LYS A 431 3.36 -20.14 24.89
C LYS A 431 3.99 -21.25 24.05
N GLN A 432 3.91 -21.16 22.72
CA GLN A 432 4.53 -22.14 21.83
C GLN A 432 6.05 -22.00 21.79
N HIS A 433 6.75 -23.10 21.55
CA HIS A 433 8.18 -23.04 21.25
C HIS A 433 8.43 -22.34 19.91
N PRO A 434 9.45 -21.46 19.79
CA PRO A 434 9.74 -20.74 18.56
C PRO A 434 9.91 -21.70 17.39
N ARG A 435 9.06 -21.55 16.36
CA ARG A 435 9.08 -22.39 15.18
C ARG A 435 10.31 -22.09 14.31
N ARG A 436 11.04 -23.13 13.94
CA ARG A 436 12.17 -23.09 12.98
C ARG A 436 11.75 -23.26 11.52
N LEU A 437 10.45 -23.17 11.22
CA LEU A 437 9.93 -23.48 9.89
C LEU A 437 10.64 -22.58 8.87
N LEU A 438 11.49 -23.16 8.02
CA LEU A 438 11.89 -22.56 6.75
C LEU A 438 10.94 -23.15 5.72
N LEU A 439 10.19 -22.28 5.06
CA LEU A 439 9.33 -22.72 3.97
C LEU A 439 10.24 -23.06 2.79
N PRO A 440 10.17 -24.27 2.22
CA PRO A 440 10.92 -24.61 1.03
C PRO A 440 10.24 -23.91 -0.15
N PHE A 441 10.47 -22.61 -0.29
CA PHE A 441 10.14 -21.92 -1.52
C PHE A 441 11.08 -22.47 -2.59
N GLY A 442 10.50 -23.10 -3.60
CA GLY A 442 11.23 -23.28 -4.82
C GLY A 442 11.54 -21.89 -5.36
N THR A 443 12.82 -21.53 -5.45
CA THR A 443 13.25 -20.57 -6.49
C THR A 443 12.94 -21.13 -7.90
N ALA A 444 12.59 -22.42 -7.96
CA ALA A 444 12.08 -23.10 -9.13
C ALA A 444 10.64 -22.67 -9.45
N ASN A 445 10.51 -21.87 -10.50
CA ASN A 445 9.33 -21.63 -11.35
C ASN A 445 8.45 -20.40 -11.09
N VAL A 446 8.98 -19.31 -10.52
CA VAL A 446 8.39 -17.99 -10.74
C VAL A 446 9.43 -17.15 -11.50
N PRO A 447 9.25 -16.88 -12.81
CA PRO A 447 10.19 -16.08 -13.59
C PRO A 447 10.14 -14.64 -13.11
N GLY A 448 10.97 -14.31 -12.12
CA GLY A 448 11.32 -12.94 -11.77
C GLY A 448 12.79 -12.71 -12.14
N PRO A 449 13.16 -11.51 -12.62
CA PRO A 449 14.54 -11.23 -12.95
C PRO A 449 15.42 -11.46 -11.72
N THR A 450 16.53 -12.17 -11.92
CA THR A 450 17.76 -12.00 -11.13
C THR A 450 17.96 -10.50 -10.92
N PRO A 451 18.35 -10.02 -9.72
CA PRO A 451 18.63 -8.61 -9.51
C PRO A 451 19.50 -8.12 -10.66
N LEU A 452 18.91 -7.34 -11.58
CA LEU A 452 19.71 -6.74 -12.63
C LEU A 452 20.71 -5.84 -11.89
N PRO A 453 21.98 -5.78 -12.31
CA PRO A 453 22.93 -4.85 -11.72
C PRO A 453 22.47 -3.38 -11.77
N ARG A 454 21.40 -3.06 -12.53
CA ARG A 454 20.74 -1.75 -12.66
C ARG A 454 19.27 -1.90 -13.09
N PRO A 455 18.37 -0.96 -12.73
CA PRO A 455 16.95 -0.99 -13.11
C PRO A 455 16.77 -0.95 -14.64
N TYR A 456 15.69 -1.58 -15.11
CA TYR A 456 15.25 -1.50 -16.51
C TYR A 456 14.77 -0.08 -16.79
N LEU A 457 15.67 0.80 -17.20
CA LEU A 457 15.31 2.08 -17.81
C LEU A 457 15.06 1.83 -19.31
N PRO A 458 13.84 2.03 -19.85
CA PRO A 458 13.75 2.37 -21.25
C PRO A 458 14.53 3.70 -21.47
N PRO A 459 15.31 3.84 -22.56
CA PRO A 459 16.03 5.06 -22.83
C PRO A 459 15.04 6.23 -22.95
N LEU A 460 15.28 7.31 -22.20
CA LEU A 460 14.63 8.59 -22.44
C LEU A 460 14.90 8.99 -23.90
N PRO A 461 13.89 9.41 -24.67
CA PRO A 461 14.14 10.04 -25.96
C PRO A 461 15.04 11.27 -25.71
N PRO A 462 16.05 11.50 -26.55
CA PRO A 462 16.96 12.63 -26.35
C PRO A 462 16.14 13.92 -26.32
N SER A 463 16.27 14.66 -25.21
CA SER A 463 15.79 16.03 -25.08
C SER A 463 16.33 16.84 -26.26
N ALA A 464 15.43 17.46 -27.03
CA ALA A 464 15.82 18.42 -28.03
C ALA A 464 16.69 19.50 -27.36
N PRO A 465 17.84 19.88 -27.95
CA PRO A 465 18.69 20.89 -27.35
C PRO A 465 17.94 22.20 -27.20
N ASP A 466 18.00 22.76 -25.99
CA ASP A 466 17.50 24.08 -25.66
C ASP A 466 17.94 25.09 -26.71
N ALA A 467 16.98 25.65 -27.44
CA ALA A 467 17.16 26.92 -28.10
C ALA A 467 17.16 27.99 -27.02
N LEU A 468 18.35 28.34 -26.52
CA LEU A 468 18.59 29.55 -25.74
C LEU A 468 18.62 30.78 -26.68
N PRO A 469 18.35 31.98 -26.13
CA PRO A 469 17.20 32.84 -26.45
C PRO A 469 17.24 33.61 -27.78
#